data_AF-A0A1H3MGK9-F1
#
_entry.id   AF-A0A1H3MGK9-F1
#
_cell.length_a   1.000
_cell.length_b   1.000
_cell.length_c   1.000
_cell.angle_alpha   90.00
_cell.angle_beta   90.00
_cell.angle_gamma   90.00
#
_symmetry.space_group_name_H-M   'P 1'
#
loop_
_entity.id
_entity.type
_entity.pdbx_description
1 polymer ?
#
loop_
_entity_poly.entity_id
_entity_poly.type
_entity_poly.pdbx_seq_one_letter_code
_entity_poly.pdbx_strand_id
1 'polypeptide(L)'
;MHGPWSKNTMPKRTNDFQSLIKTIYEQIVHDFGGKVTESSMVFDKEAEILREVDILVEYKYAGHDFSFVVECRDRSRSETVEWIDGLVGKTKSLNVNKVIAVSSKGFASSAKRKAQKNGIETLTLEKAEEIDWVKYPIKPGVIVITDDIYQIHDVLYKDGESFVPVTTLGLESNVEVNGEIVGDFKSLIEYFFQENIVPCINEYKKSHFLEIFKTRADVEKILLVESEYSWPGIFVLDADGSRKELTKIKYVITGVRKSMNVEQTHHVFNEKMVSTGRHFDADGSVIDFNVVQDPDTKKIHARWARRKESTDNA
;
A
#
# COMPACT_ATOMS: atom_id res chain seq x y z
N MET A 1 8.00 -49.02 17.02
CA MET A 1 8.76 -48.19 16.06
C MET A 1 7.76 -47.37 15.27
N HIS A 2 7.69 -46.07 15.57
CA HIS A 2 6.77 -45.13 14.93
C HIS A 2 7.37 -44.67 13.58
N GLY A 3 6.62 -44.88 12.49
CA GLY A 3 6.94 -44.31 11.19
C GLY A 3 6.67 -42.80 11.18
N PRO A 4 7.43 -42.01 10.40
CA PRO A 4 7.25 -40.57 10.34
C PRO A 4 5.94 -40.24 9.61
N TRP A 5 5.03 -39.56 10.30
CA TRP A 5 3.86 -38.95 9.68
C TRP A 5 4.33 -37.88 8.70
N SER A 6 4.07 -38.11 7.41
CA SER A 6 4.17 -37.06 6.40
C SER A 6 3.20 -35.94 6.78
N LYS A 7 3.74 -34.73 7.00
CA LYS A 7 2.92 -33.51 7.05
C LYS A 7 2.33 -33.32 5.65
N ASN A 8 1.17 -33.92 5.42
CA ASN A 8 0.34 -33.62 4.27
C ASN A 8 -0.21 -32.21 4.51
N THR A 9 0.56 -31.17 4.16
CA THR A 9 0.08 -29.79 4.16
C THR A 9 -0.98 -29.69 3.08
N MET A 10 -2.24 -29.88 3.46
CA MET A 10 -3.36 -29.51 2.60
C MET A 10 -3.18 -28.03 2.22
N PRO A 11 -3.31 -27.67 0.94
CA PRO A 11 -3.31 -26.27 0.54
C PRO A 11 -4.41 -25.53 1.30
N LYS A 12 -4.07 -24.43 1.99
CA LYS A 12 -5.08 -23.57 2.62
C LYS A 12 -6.10 -23.17 1.56
N ARG A 13 -7.37 -23.53 1.75
CA ARG A 13 -8.46 -23.12 0.85
C ARG A 13 -8.86 -21.68 1.16
N THR A 14 -7.97 -20.74 0.89
CA THR A 14 -8.24 -19.31 1.02
C THR A 14 -8.86 -18.79 -0.29
N ASN A 15 -10.00 -18.11 -0.20
CA ASN A 15 -10.56 -17.32 -1.31
C ASN A 15 -10.41 -15.81 -1.03
N ASP A 16 -10.56 -14.99 -2.08
CA ASP A 16 -10.39 -13.53 -2.00
C ASP A 16 -11.31 -12.87 -0.95
N PHE A 17 -12.53 -13.38 -0.79
CA PHE A 17 -13.48 -12.86 0.20
C PHE A 17 -13.01 -13.10 1.63
N GLN A 18 -12.57 -14.32 1.95
CA GLN A 18 -11.99 -14.66 3.25
C GLN A 18 -10.76 -13.81 3.55
N SER A 19 -9.87 -13.63 2.57
CA SER A 19 -8.69 -12.77 2.69
C SER A 19 -9.06 -11.32 2.98
N LEU A 20 -10.11 -10.79 2.34
CA LEU A 20 -10.62 -9.45 2.62
C LEU A 20 -11.17 -9.33 4.04
N ILE A 21 -12.03 -10.26 4.47
CA ILE A 21 -12.60 -10.26 5.83
C ILE A 21 -11.51 -10.37 6.89
N LYS A 22 -10.51 -11.24 6.68
CA LYS A 22 -9.33 -11.35 7.53
C LYS A 22 -8.60 -10.00 7.64
N THR A 23 -8.35 -9.35 6.52
CA THR A 23 -7.64 -8.06 6.49
C THR A 23 -8.41 -6.94 7.18
N ILE A 24 -9.75 -6.95 7.09
CA ILE A 24 -10.62 -6.02 7.84
C ILE A 24 -10.47 -6.26 9.35
N TYR A 25 -10.58 -7.51 9.80
CA TYR A 25 -10.40 -7.82 11.23
C TYR A 25 -8.99 -7.53 11.72
N GLU A 26 -7.94 -7.78 10.93
CA GLU A 26 -6.56 -7.44 11.30
C GLU A 26 -6.43 -5.95 11.65
N GLN A 27 -7.05 -5.06 10.87
CA GLN A 27 -7.03 -3.62 11.13
C GLN A 27 -7.83 -3.23 12.38
N ILE A 28 -9.00 -3.83 12.58
CA ILE A 28 -9.87 -3.51 13.73
C ILE A 28 -9.24 -4.02 15.04
N VAL A 29 -8.70 -5.24 15.01
CA VAL A 29 -8.22 -5.95 16.21
C VAL A 29 -6.81 -5.50 16.62
N HIS A 30 -6.03 -4.96 15.68
CA HIS A 30 -4.71 -4.39 15.97
C HIS A 30 -4.72 -3.38 17.12
N ASP A 31 -5.78 -2.57 17.22
CA ASP A 31 -5.96 -1.59 18.29
C ASP A 31 -6.03 -2.20 19.70
N PHE A 32 -6.32 -3.50 19.79
CA PHE A 32 -6.40 -4.27 21.04
C PHE A 32 -5.22 -5.23 21.21
N GLY A 33 -4.18 -5.12 20.37
CA GLY A 33 -3.04 -6.05 20.38
C GLY A 33 -3.43 -7.49 20.06
N GLY A 34 -4.56 -7.70 19.39
CA GLY A 34 -5.03 -9.03 19.06
C GLY A 34 -4.40 -9.59 17.78
N LYS A 35 -4.61 -10.88 17.57
CA LYS A 35 -4.08 -11.68 16.47
C LYS A 35 -5.24 -12.23 15.65
N VAL A 36 -5.07 -12.20 14.33
CA VAL A 36 -6.01 -12.79 13.38
C VAL A 36 -5.28 -13.85 12.57
N THR A 37 -5.75 -15.09 12.66
CA THR A 37 -5.14 -16.25 12.00
C THR A 37 -6.13 -16.84 11.00
N GLU A 38 -5.71 -16.96 9.76
CA GLU A 38 -6.51 -17.56 8.69
C GLU A 38 -6.25 -19.08 8.56
N SER A 39 -7.28 -19.85 8.23
CA SER A 39 -7.29 -21.33 8.19
C SER A 39 -6.68 -21.90 9.46
N SER A 40 -7.27 -21.55 10.60
CA SER A 40 -6.77 -21.93 11.93
C SER A 40 -7.37 -23.25 12.37
N MET A 41 -6.59 -24.05 13.11
CA MET A 41 -7.05 -25.29 13.71
C MET A 41 -7.50 -25.02 15.15
N VAL A 42 -8.79 -25.24 15.43
CA VAL A 42 -9.40 -25.03 16.74
C VAL A 42 -9.86 -26.36 17.32
N PHE A 43 -9.62 -26.57 18.62
CA PHE A 43 -9.96 -27.81 19.30
C PHE A 43 -11.47 -27.94 19.54
N ASP A 44 -12.04 -29.06 19.10
CA ASP A 44 -13.38 -29.52 19.41
C ASP A 44 -13.32 -30.43 20.65
N LYS A 45 -13.92 -29.96 21.75
CA LYS A 45 -13.85 -30.65 23.05
C LYS A 45 -14.74 -31.90 23.15
N GLU A 46 -15.76 -32.03 22.29
CA GLU A 46 -16.64 -33.20 22.31
C GLU A 46 -16.11 -34.32 21.42
N ALA A 47 -15.53 -33.95 20.27
CA ALA A 47 -14.98 -34.91 19.32
C ALA A 47 -13.49 -35.21 19.55
N GLU A 48 -12.82 -34.46 20.43
CA GLU A 48 -11.38 -34.58 20.74
C GLU A 48 -10.47 -34.47 19.50
N ILE A 49 -10.85 -33.62 18.55
CA ILE A 49 -10.11 -33.38 17.31
C ILE A 49 -9.92 -31.89 17.04
N LEU A 50 -8.95 -31.56 16.20
CA LEU A 50 -8.82 -30.21 15.65
C LEU A 50 -9.72 -30.04 14.43
N ARG A 51 -10.48 -28.95 14.38
CA ARG A 51 -11.27 -28.55 13.21
C ARG A 51 -10.72 -27.27 12.62
N GLU A 52 -10.65 -27.21 11.30
CA GLU A 52 -10.30 -25.99 10.59
C GLU A 52 -11.46 -24.98 10.63
N VAL A 53 -11.14 -23.74 10.95
CA VAL A 53 -12.01 -22.55 10.83
C VAL A 53 -11.38 -21.55 9.89
N ASP A 54 -12.21 -20.79 9.18
CA ASP A 54 -11.74 -19.88 8.13
C ASP A 54 -10.85 -18.78 8.73
N ILE A 55 -11.31 -18.14 9.82
CA ILE A 55 -10.54 -17.12 10.54
C ILE A 55 -10.76 -17.31 12.05
N LEU A 56 -9.66 -17.29 12.80
CA LEU A 56 -9.64 -17.20 14.26
C LEU A 56 -9.13 -15.83 14.67
N VAL A 57 -9.89 -15.13 15.49
CA VAL A 57 -9.47 -13.87 16.13
C VAL A 57 -9.24 -14.12 17.61
N GLU A 58 -8.11 -13.66 18.11
CA GLU A 58 -7.68 -13.80 19.51
C GLU A 58 -7.26 -12.43 20.03
N TYR A 59 -7.71 -12.02 21.21
CA TYR A 59 -7.29 -10.76 21.83
C TYR A 59 -7.40 -10.83 23.35
N LYS A 60 -6.70 -9.93 24.03
CA LYS A 60 -6.79 -9.78 25.49
C LYS A 60 -7.53 -8.49 25.83
N TYR A 61 -8.48 -8.58 26.75
CA TYR A 61 -9.17 -7.40 27.29
C TYR A 61 -9.34 -7.54 28.80
N ALA A 62 -8.98 -6.49 29.55
CA ALA A 62 -9.01 -6.48 31.01
C ALA A 62 -8.29 -7.70 31.66
N GLY A 63 -7.20 -8.18 31.06
CA GLY A 63 -6.43 -9.34 31.55
C GLY A 63 -7.00 -10.71 31.19
N HIS A 64 -8.14 -10.78 30.49
CA HIS A 64 -8.78 -12.02 30.07
C HIS A 64 -8.56 -12.31 28.59
N ASP A 65 -8.41 -13.61 28.25
CA ASP A 65 -8.31 -14.09 26.88
C ASP A 65 -9.68 -14.23 26.24
N PHE A 66 -9.84 -13.66 25.05
CA PHE A 66 -11.03 -13.77 24.23
C PHE A 66 -10.65 -14.31 22.85
N SER A 67 -11.50 -15.19 22.34
CA SER A 67 -11.39 -15.70 20.98
C SER A 67 -12.76 -15.82 20.33
N PHE A 68 -12.80 -15.55 19.04
CA PHE A 68 -13.98 -15.84 18.23
C PHE A 68 -13.58 -16.35 16.86
N VAL A 69 -14.45 -17.17 16.28
CA VAL A 69 -14.26 -17.72 14.94
C VAL A 69 -15.16 -16.98 13.97
N VAL A 70 -14.64 -16.75 12.77
CA VAL A 70 -15.36 -16.15 11.67
C VAL A 70 -15.38 -17.17 10.54
N GLU A 71 -16.58 -17.51 10.07
CA GLU A 71 -16.81 -18.43 8.95
C GLU A 71 -17.35 -17.63 7.77
N CYS A 72 -16.68 -17.72 6.64
CA CYS A 72 -16.91 -16.89 5.47
C CYS A 72 -17.65 -17.67 4.38
N ARG A 73 -18.58 -16.99 3.71
CA ARG A 73 -19.30 -17.56 2.58
C ARG A 73 -19.46 -16.56 1.46
N ASP A 74 -18.83 -16.89 0.34
CA ASP A 74 -18.96 -16.13 -0.91
C ASP A 74 -19.73 -16.94 -1.95
N ARG A 75 -21.01 -16.59 -2.13
CA ARG A 75 -21.92 -17.24 -3.09
C ARG A 75 -22.72 -16.18 -3.80
N SER A 76 -23.37 -16.55 -4.90
CA SER A 76 -24.21 -15.63 -5.68
C SER A 76 -25.58 -15.34 -5.05
N ARG A 77 -25.97 -16.07 -3.99
CA ARG A 77 -27.28 -15.97 -3.34
C ARG A 77 -27.10 -15.87 -1.83
N SER A 78 -28.10 -15.29 -1.16
CA SER A 78 -28.14 -15.23 0.29
C SER A 78 -28.11 -16.61 0.92
N GLU A 79 -27.47 -16.71 2.08
CA GLU A 79 -27.30 -17.97 2.76
C GLU A 79 -28.56 -18.43 3.49
N THR A 80 -28.68 -19.74 3.59
CA THR A 80 -29.90 -20.41 4.01
C THR A 80 -29.75 -21.04 5.40
N VAL A 81 -30.86 -21.61 5.89
CA VAL A 81 -30.92 -22.28 7.18
C VAL A 81 -29.95 -23.46 7.24
N GLU A 82 -29.77 -24.17 6.14
CA GLU A 82 -28.91 -25.35 6.03
C GLU A 82 -27.43 -25.02 6.29
N TRP A 83 -26.97 -23.84 5.85
CA TRP A 83 -25.60 -23.41 6.17
C TRP A 83 -25.44 -23.15 7.67
N ILE A 84 -26.41 -22.46 8.28
CA ILE A 84 -26.41 -22.22 9.73
C ILE A 84 -26.46 -23.54 10.50
N ASP A 85 -27.25 -24.53 10.07
CA ASP A 85 -27.27 -25.86 10.69
C ASP A 85 -25.90 -26.53 10.67
N GLY A 86 -25.22 -26.48 9.51
CA GLY A 86 -23.86 -26.98 9.37
C GLY A 86 -22.89 -26.25 10.31
N LEU A 87 -23.01 -24.92 10.42
CA LEU A 87 -22.20 -24.13 11.33
C LEU A 87 -22.45 -24.49 12.79
N VAL A 88 -23.71 -24.60 13.22
CA VAL A 88 -24.05 -25.02 14.58
C VAL A 88 -23.39 -26.37 14.89
N GLY A 89 -23.52 -27.35 14.00
CA GLY A 89 -22.88 -28.65 14.17
C GLY A 89 -21.35 -28.60 14.20
N LYS A 90 -20.74 -27.71 13.39
CA LYS A 90 -19.28 -27.52 13.31
C LYS A 90 -18.72 -26.82 14.55
N THR A 91 -19.42 -25.81 15.07
CA THR A 91 -18.86 -24.86 16.03
C THR A 91 -19.35 -25.03 17.46
N LYS A 92 -20.44 -25.78 17.71
CA LYS A 92 -21.04 -25.94 19.05
C LYS A 92 -20.05 -26.39 20.14
N SER A 93 -19.03 -27.16 19.75
CA SER A 93 -18.08 -27.82 20.65
C SER A 93 -16.68 -27.21 20.57
N LEU A 94 -16.50 -26.14 19.79
CA LEU A 94 -15.21 -25.46 19.70
C LEU A 94 -14.94 -24.65 20.97
N ASN A 95 -13.68 -24.64 21.39
CA ASN A 95 -13.24 -23.86 22.55
C ASN A 95 -13.04 -22.37 22.22
N VAL A 96 -14.13 -21.66 21.92
CA VAL A 96 -14.14 -20.23 21.54
C VAL A 96 -15.32 -19.50 22.17
N ASN A 97 -15.21 -18.18 22.36
CA ASN A 97 -16.23 -17.40 23.05
C ASN A 97 -17.41 -17.01 22.14
N LYS A 98 -17.18 -16.90 20.83
CA LYS A 98 -18.20 -16.47 19.87
C LYS A 98 -17.95 -17.02 18.47
N VAL A 99 -19.03 -17.15 17.72
CA VAL A 99 -19.04 -17.57 16.32
C VAL A 99 -19.72 -16.47 15.50
N ILE A 100 -19.06 -16.06 14.42
CA ILE A 100 -19.56 -15.06 13.49
C ILE A 100 -19.63 -15.70 12.10
N ALA A 101 -20.81 -15.69 11.50
CA ALA A 101 -21.03 -16.08 10.12
C ALA A 101 -21.02 -14.83 9.23
N VAL A 102 -20.16 -14.81 8.21
CA VAL A 102 -20.01 -13.68 7.29
C VAL A 102 -20.40 -14.12 5.88
N SER A 103 -21.31 -13.39 5.23
CA SER A 103 -21.72 -13.64 3.84
C SER A 103 -21.48 -12.43 2.94
N SER A 104 -21.09 -12.66 1.69
CA SER A 104 -20.99 -11.62 0.66
C SER A 104 -22.36 -11.19 0.10
N LYS A 105 -23.41 -12.00 0.28
CA LYS A 105 -24.79 -11.75 -0.20
C LYS A 105 -25.85 -11.77 0.90
N GLY A 106 -25.40 -11.85 2.15
CA GLY A 106 -26.26 -11.85 3.33
C GLY A 106 -27.00 -13.17 3.55
N PHE A 107 -28.10 -13.08 4.27
CA PHE A 107 -28.79 -14.24 4.85
C PHE A 107 -30.30 -14.12 4.68
N ALA A 108 -30.95 -15.24 4.38
CA ALA A 108 -32.41 -15.34 4.48
C ALA A 108 -32.88 -15.03 5.91
N SER A 109 -34.06 -14.41 6.07
CA SER A 109 -34.60 -14.04 7.38
C SER A 109 -34.76 -15.24 8.33
N SER A 110 -35.08 -16.41 7.78
CA SER A 110 -35.10 -17.68 8.54
C SER A 110 -33.71 -18.09 9.05
N ALA A 111 -32.68 -17.92 8.22
CA ALA A 111 -31.29 -18.21 8.59
C ALA A 111 -30.81 -17.25 9.69
N LYS A 112 -31.06 -15.93 9.57
CA LYS A 112 -30.73 -14.94 10.63
C LYS A 112 -31.36 -15.30 11.98
N ARG A 113 -32.67 -15.61 11.98
CA ARG A 113 -33.39 -16.04 13.20
C ARG A 113 -32.79 -17.29 13.82
N LYS A 114 -32.38 -18.27 12.99
CA LYS A 114 -31.79 -19.51 13.49
C LYS A 114 -30.39 -19.29 14.03
N ALA A 115 -29.56 -18.48 13.37
CA ALA A 115 -28.23 -18.12 13.83
C ALA A 115 -28.30 -17.45 15.20
N GLN A 116 -29.18 -16.44 15.35
CA GLN A 116 -29.43 -15.76 16.62
C GLN A 116 -29.82 -16.73 17.75
N LYS A 117 -30.75 -17.67 17.49
CA LYS A 117 -31.16 -18.68 18.48
C LYS A 117 -30.03 -19.62 18.92
N ASN A 118 -28.97 -19.74 18.14
CA ASN A 118 -27.81 -20.58 18.44
C ASN A 118 -26.56 -19.77 18.79
N GLY A 119 -26.70 -18.47 19.09
CA GLY A 119 -25.57 -17.61 19.48
C GLY A 119 -24.57 -17.31 18.36
N ILE A 120 -24.96 -17.51 17.10
CA ILE A 120 -24.16 -17.18 15.92
C ILE A 120 -24.54 -15.77 15.46
N GLU A 121 -23.57 -14.87 15.42
CA GLU A 121 -23.76 -13.54 14.84
C GLU A 121 -23.67 -13.60 13.32
N THR A 122 -24.52 -12.86 12.61
CA THR A 122 -24.49 -12.80 11.14
C THR A 122 -24.08 -11.42 10.67
N LEU A 123 -23.03 -11.33 9.87
CA LEU A 123 -22.56 -10.09 9.24
C LEU A 123 -22.56 -10.21 7.72
N THR A 124 -22.82 -9.11 7.04
CA THR A 124 -22.78 -9.03 5.58
C THR A 124 -21.77 -7.97 5.16
N LEU A 125 -20.98 -8.24 4.12
CA LEU A 125 -20.19 -7.20 3.46
C LEU A 125 -21.09 -6.51 2.42
N GLU A 126 -21.78 -5.46 2.85
CA GLU A 126 -22.79 -4.81 2.03
C GLU A 126 -22.14 -3.81 1.09
N LYS A 127 -22.45 -3.89 -0.21
CA LYS A 127 -22.01 -2.86 -1.16
C LYS A 127 -22.68 -1.55 -0.79
N ALA A 128 -21.89 -0.50 -0.72
CA ALA A 128 -22.34 0.78 -0.26
C ALA A 128 -22.60 1.68 -1.49
N GLU A 129 -23.75 1.42 -2.14
CA GLU A 129 -24.10 2.03 -3.43
C GLU A 129 -24.32 3.54 -3.33
N GLU A 130 -24.88 4.01 -2.20
CA GLU A 130 -25.01 5.43 -1.87
C GLU A 130 -24.65 5.63 -0.38
N ILE A 131 -23.41 6.06 -0.12
CA ILE A 131 -22.92 6.31 1.23
C ILE A 131 -23.15 7.76 1.62
N ASP A 132 -23.79 7.96 2.76
CA ASP A 132 -23.70 9.22 3.49
C ASP A 132 -22.31 9.35 4.15
N TRP A 133 -21.39 9.98 3.41
CA TRP A 133 -20.01 10.17 3.84
C TRP A 133 -19.89 11.03 5.10
N VAL A 134 -20.95 11.74 5.53
CA VAL A 134 -20.96 12.58 6.73
C VAL A 134 -20.68 11.77 8.00
N LYS A 135 -21.00 10.47 8.01
CA LYS A 135 -20.74 9.59 9.16
C LYS A 135 -19.26 9.20 9.30
N TYR A 136 -18.52 9.24 8.20
CA TYR A 136 -17.14 8.75 8.13
C TYR A 136 -16.13 9.90 8.09
N PRO A 137 -14.90 9.69 8.60
CA PRO A 137 -13.87 10.73 8.61
C PRO A 137 -13.57 11.33 7.23
N ILE A 138 -13.44 10.47 6.20
CA ILE A 138 -13.09 10.88 4.84
C ILE A 138 -13.82 10.05 3.78
N LYS A 139 -13.93 10.61 2.58
CA LYS A 139 -14.11 9.83 1.35
C LYS A 139 -12.73 9.48 0.79
N PRO A 140 -12.26 8.22 0.88
CA PRO A 140 -10.90 7.88 0.51
C PRO A 140 -10.67 8.00 -1.00
N GLY A 141 -9.50 8.50 -1.36
CA GLY A 141 -8.99 8.58 -2.72
C GLY A 141 -7.62 7.91 -2.78
N VAL A 142 -7.44 6.95 -3.68
CA VAL A 142 -6.15 6.30 -3.92
C VAL A 142 -5.64 6.76 -5.29
N ILE A 143 -4.41 7.27 -5.30
CA ILE A 143 -3.70 7.67 -6.51
C ILE A 143 -2.40 6.87 -6.57
N VAL A 144 -2.11 6.31 -7.75
CA VAL A 144 -0.81 5.72 -8.06
C VAL A 144 -0.06 6.73 -8.90
N ILE A 145 1.22 6.93 -8.58
CA ILE A 145 2.10 7.83 -9.31
C ILE A 145 3.32 7.07 -9.80
N THR A 146 3.84 7.46 -10.96
CA THR A 146 5.15 6.98 -11.40
C THR A 146 6.26 7.67 -10.63
N ASP A 147 7.47 7.14 -10.76
CA ASP A 147 8.66 7.92 -10.49
C ASP A 147 8.70 9.16 -11.38
N ASP A 148 9.50 10.12 -10.93
CA ASP A 148 9.73 11.36 -11.65
C ASP A 148 10.71 11.15 -12.79
N ILE A 149 10.39 11.76 -13.92
CA ILE A 149 11.34 11.99 -15.00
C ILE A 149 11.82 13.43 -14.83
N TYR A 150 13.09 13.59 -14.49
CA TYR A 150 13.71 14.90 -14.34
C TYR A 150 14.40 15.32 -15.64
N GLN A 151 14.28 16.60 -15.95
CA GLN A 151 14.95 17.24 -17.07
C GLN A 151 15.66 18.49 -16.56
N ILE A 152 16.89 18.70 -17.05
CA ILE A 152 17.61 19.95 -16.85
C ILE A 152 16.88 21.03 -17.67
N HIS A 153 16.37 22.05 -16.99
CA HIS A 153 15.81 23.22 -17.64
C HIS A 153 16.89 24.26 -17.92
N ASP A 154 17.77 24.51 -16.94
CA ASP A 154 18.92 25.42 -17.09
C ASP A 154 20.07 25.01 -16.16
N VAL A 155 21.28 25.43 -16.52
CA VAL A 155 22.48 25.27 -15.69
C VAL A 155 23.26 26.58 -15.74
N LEU A 156 23.56 27.11 -14.56
CA LEU A 156 24.19 28.40 -14.38
C LEU A 156 25.46 28.22 -13.55
N TYR A 157 26.53 28.93 -13.89
CA TYR A 157 27.72 29.02 -13.02
C TYR A 157 27.82 30.40 -12.39
N LYS A 158 28.49 30.48 -11.24
CA LYS A 158 28.72 31.75 -10.55
C LYS A 158 29.86 32.50 -11.23
N ASP A 159 29.58 33.69 -11.73
CA ASP A 159 30.56 34.62 -12.30
C ASP A 159 30.46 35.99 -11.60
N GLY A 160 31.51 36.35 -10.86
CA GLY A 160 31.46 37.49 -9.94
C GLY A 160 30.27 37.35 -9.00
N GLU A 161 29.36 38.33 -9.02
CA GLU A 161 28.17 38.35 -8.17
C GLU A 161 26.93 37.70 -8.82
N SER A 162 26.98 37.29 -10.08
CA SER A 162 25.79 36.80 -10.80
C SER A 162 25.90 35.31 -11.16
N PHE A 163 24.75 34.68 -11.39
CA PHE A 163 24.69 33.39 -12.06
C PHE A 163 24.46 33.62 -13.55
N VAL A 164 25.28 32.99 -14.39
CA VAL A 164 25.22 33.12 -15.85
C VAL A 164 25.15 31.72 -16.49
N PRO A 165 24.47 31.57 -17.64
CA PRO A 165 24.31 30.27 -18.28
C PRO A 165 25.64 29.62 -18.66
N VAL A 166 25.77 28.32 -18.40
CA VAL A 166 26.97 27.54 -18.78
C VAL A 166 27.20 27.49 -20.29
N THR A 167 26.16 27.76 -21.09
CA THR A 167 26.24 27.83 -22.55
C THR A 167 27.16 28.95 -23.03
N THR A 168 27.46 29.95 -22.20
CA THR A 168 28.44 30.99 -22.54
C THR A 168 29.89 30.50 -22.53
N LEU A 169 30.18 29.35 -21.89
CA LEU A 169 31.52 28.76 -21.80
C LEU A 169 31.79 27.69 -22.87
N GLY A 170 30.80 27.41 -23.73
CA GLY A 170 30.84 26.30 -24.70
C GLY A 170 30.64 24.93 -24.04
N LEU A 171 29.56 24.24 -24.39
CA LEU A 171 29.25 22.92 -23.80
C LEU A 171 30.21 21.80 -24.23
N GLU A 172 30.89 21.98 -25.38
CA GLU A 172 31.89 21.03 -25.90
C GLU A 172 33.31 21.32 -25.36
N SER A 173 33.46 22.35 -24.52
CA SER A 173 34.75 22.75 -23.93
C SER A 173 35.28 21.67 -23.00
N ASN A 174 36.60 21.46 -22.99
CA ASN A 174 37.23 20.47 -22.12
C ASN A 174 37.14 20.92 -20.66
N VAL A 175 36.89 19.97 -19.77
CA VAL A 175 36.94 20.17 -18.32
C VAL A 175 38.22 19.58 -17.75
N GLU A 176 38.91 20.37 -16.96
CA GLU A 176 40.08 19.99 -16.19
C GLU A 176 39.72 19.87 -14.71
N VAL A 177 40.09 18.75 -14.08
CA VAL A 177 39.98 18.52 -12.64
C VAL A 177 41.33 18.01 -12.14
N ASN A 178 41.88 18.64 -11.10
CA ASN A 178 43.20 18.31 -10.55
C ASN A 178 44.34 18.29 -11.59
N GLY A 179 44.25 19.12 -12.65
CA GLY A 179 45.27 19.19 -13.70
C GLY A 179 45.11 18.19 -14.84
N GLU A 180 44.08 17.33 -14.81
CA GLU A 180 43.80 16.35 -15.86
C GLU A 180 42.49 16.67 -16.58
N ILE A 181 42.46 16.48 -17.90
CA ILE A 181 41.23 16.63 -18.70
C ILE A 181 40.36 15.38 -18.47
N VAL A 182 39.15 15.58 -17.97
CA VAL A 182 38.21 14.50 -17.62
C VAL A 182 37.11 14.27 -18.65
N GLY A 183 36.93 15.18 -19.61
CA GLY A 183 35.91 15.10 -20.66
C GLY A 183 35.41 16.48 -21.09
N ASP A 184 34.35 16.51 -21.89
CA ASP A 184 33.66 17.75 -22.24
C ASP A 184 32.70 18.22 -21.14
N PHE A 185 32.37 19.50 -21.16
CA PHE A 185 31.60 20.14 -20.11
C PHE A 185 30.16 19.65 -20.03
N LYS A 186 29.53 19.37 -21.18
CA LYS A 186 28.19 18.80 -21.24
C LYS A 186 28.13 17.44 -20.56
N SER A 187 29.06 16.55 -20.89
CA SER A 187 29.16 15.21 -20.30
C SER A 187 29.34 15.28 -18.79
N LEU A 188 30.16 16.21 -18.27
CA LEU A 188 30.29 16.41 -16.82
C LEU A 188 28.98 16.89 -16.18
N ILE A 189 28.29 17.86 -16.80
CA ILE A 189 27.02 18.39 -16.30
C ILE A 189 25.96 17.28 -16.23
N GLU A 190 25.82 16.49 -17.29
CA GLU A 190 24.87 15.39 -17.39
C GLU A 190 25.19 14.27 -16.41
N TYR A 191 26.47 13.89 -16.30
CA TYR A 191 26.94 12.91 -15.31
C TYR A 191 26.64 13.36 -13.88
N PHE A 192 27.00 14.59 -13.52
CA PHE A 192 26.75 15.11 -12.18
C PHE A 192 25.26 15.18 -11.86
N PHE A 193 24.44 15.59 -12.83
CA PHE A 193 22.99 15.60 -12.69
C PHE A 193 22.40 14.22 -12.40
N GLN A 194 22.78 13.19 -13.17
CA GLN A 194 22.26 11.84 -13.00
C GLN A 194 22.77 11.16 -11.72
N GLU A 195 24.06 11.26 -11.44
CA GLU A 195 24.70 10.49 -10.37
C GLU A 195 24.60 11.15 -8.99
N ASN A 196 24.40 12.49 -8.94
CA ASN A 196 24.41 13.23 -7.68
C ASN A 196 23.09 13.96 -7.43
N ILE A 197 22.56 14.68 -8.42
CA ILE A 197 21.40 15.54 -8.21
C ILE A 197 20.10 14.73 -8.17
N VAL A 198 19.85 13.86 -9.16
CA VAL A 198 18.61 13.06 -9.22
C VAL A 198 18.41 12.20 -7.97
N PRO A 199 19.43 11.47 -7.44
CA PRO A 199 19.30 10.75 -6.18
C PRO A 199 18.94 11.65 -5.00
N CYS A 200 19.57 12.82 -4.89
CA CYS A 200 19.30 13.79 -3.83
C CYS A 200 17.85 14.31 -3.89
N ILE A 201 17.35 14.65 -5.08
CA ILE A 201 15.94 15.06 -5.27
C ILE A 201 14.99 13.93 -4.85
N ASN A 202 15.28 12.70 -5.26
CA ASN A 202 14.44 11.54 -4.93
C ASN A 202 14.41 11.27 -3.42
N GLU A 203 15.56 11.34 -2.74
CA GLU A 203 15.65 11.17 -1.30
C GLU A 203 14.91 12.26 -0.53
N TYR A 204 15.09 13.52 -0.94
CA TYR A 204 14.36 14.65 -0.35
C TYR A 204 12.84 14.50 -0.55
N LYS A 205 12.41 14.19 -1.77
CA LYS A 205 10.99 13.98 -2.09
C LYS A 205 10.38 12.84 -1.28
N LYS A 206 11.11 11.73 -1.07
CA LYS A 206 10.62 10.59 -0.30
C LYS A 206 10.32 10.96 1.16
N SER A 207 11.11 11.86 1.75
CA SER A 207 10.94 12.31 3.13
C SER A 207 9.97 13.49 3.29
N HIS A 208 9.79 14.31 2.24
CA HIS A 208 8.98 15.54 2.26
C HIS A 208 7.76 15.48 1.32
N PHE A 209 7.32 14.28 0.93
CA PHE A 209 6.30 14.11 -0.11
C PHE A 209 5.02 14.91 0.17
N LEU A 210 4.50 14.84 1.41
CA LEU A 210 3.27 15.53 1.81
C LEU A 210 3.44 17.05 1.96
N GLU A 211 4.67 17.53 2.11
CA GLU A 211 4.96 18.97 2.14
C GLU A 211 4.96 19.56 0.72
N ILE A 212 5.48 18.78 -0.23
CA ILE A 212 5.55 19.13 -1.65
C ILE A 212 4.15 18.99 -2.28
N PHE A 213 3.46 17.88 -2.03
CA PHE A 213 2.16 17.53 -2.61
C PHE A 213 1.07 17.54 -1.55
N LYS A 214 0.60 18.73 -1.19
CA LYS A 214 -0.40 18.94 -0.13
C LYS A 214 -1.79 18.49 -0.53
N THR A 215 -2.10 18.60 -1.82
CA THR A 215 -3.37 18.23 -2.40
C THR A 215 -3.18 17.23 -3.54
N ARG A 216 -4.24 16.51 -3.86
CA ARG A 216 -4.25 15.62 -5.03
C ARG A 216 -3.91 16.34 -6.33
N ALA A 217 -4.37 17.58 -6.50
CA ALA A 217 -4.10 18.37 -7.70
C ALA A 217 -2.61 18.77 -7.80
N ASP A 218 -1.89 18.84 -6.67
CA ASP A 218 -0.46 19.16 -6.68
C ASP A 218 0.37 18.04 -7.32
N VAL A 219 -0.08 16.79 -7.22
CA VAL A 219 0.60 15.62 -7.77
C VAL A 219 0.75 15.69 -9.29
N GLU A 220 -0.15 16.39 -9.97
CA GLU A 220 -0.12 16.57 -11.43
C GLU A 220 0.69 17.79 -11.86
N LYS A 221 1.16 18.63 -10.93
CA LYS A 221 1.96 19.81 -11.24
C LYS A 221 3.41 19.43 -11.57
N ILE A 222 4.03 20.26 -12.41
CA ILE A 222 5.47 20.18 -12.66
C ILE A 222 6.21 20.57 -11.37
N LEU A 223 7.15 19.73 -10.96
CA LEU A 223 8.05 20.06 -9.86
C LEU A 223 9.19 20.91 -10.41
N LEU A 224 9.40 22.09 -9.84
CA LEU A 224 10.56 22.93 -10.12
C LEU A 224 11.54 22.79 -8.95
N VAL A 225 12.78 22.41 -9.25
CA VAL A 225 13.85 22.27 -8.26
C VAL A 225 15.00 23.17 -8.67
N GLU A 226 15.45 23.99 -7.74
CA GLU A 226 16.71 24.72 -7.85
C GLU A 226 17.70 24.13 -6.85
N SER A 227 18.88 23.76 -7.33
CA SER A 227 19.93 23.20 -6.48
C SER A 227 21.27 23.83 -6.81
N GLU A 228 22.04 24.16 -5.77
CA GLU A 228 23.32 24.84 -5.89
C GLU A 228 24.43 23.97 -5.29
N TYR A 229 25.54 23.82 -6.00
CA TYR A 229 26.67 22.97 -5.62
C TYR A 229 27.99 23.72 -5.72
N SER A 230 28.88 23.42 -4.77
CA SER A 230 30.25 23.94 -4.75
C SER A 230 31.15 23.06 -5.62
N TRP A 231 31.85 23.65 -6.58
CA TRP A 231 32.70 22.96 -7.57
C TRP A 231 34.17 23.48 -7.56
N PRO A 232 34.80 23.67 -6.39
CA PRO A 232 36.17 24.20 -6.35
C PRO A 232 37.13 23.27 -7.09
N GLY A 233 38.07 23.85 -7.85
CA GLY A 233 39.07 23.08 -8.59
C GLY A 233 38.57 22.42 -9.89
N ILE A 234 37.35 22.74 -10.35
CA ILE A 234 36.85 22.36 -11.67
C ILE A 234 37.08 23.55 -12.62
N PHE A 235 37.77 23.32 -13.74
CA PHE A 235 38.10 24.35 -14.72
C PHE A 235 37.56 24.00 -16.10
N VAL A 236 36.95 24.96 -16.79
CA VAL A 236 36.55 24.84 -18.20
C VAL A 236 37.60 25.54 -19.06
N LEU A 237 38.04 24.85 -20.11
CA LEU A 237 38.99 25.33 -21.10
C LEU A 237 38.23 25.71 -22.38
N ASP A 238 38.03 27.00 -22.60
CA ASP A 238 37.32 27.50 -23.79
C ASP A 238 38.18 27.31 -25.05
N ALA A 239 37.55 27.35 -26.22
CA ALA A 239 38.18 27.17 -27.52
C ALA A 239 39.26 28.21 -27.82
N ASP A 240 39.21 29.38 -27.16
CA ASP A 240 40.23 30.44 -27.26
C ASP A 240 41.46 30.19 -26.34
N GLY A 241 41.45 29.10 -25.57
CA GLY A 241 42.50 28.73 -24.63
C GLY A 241 42.37 29.39 -23.25
N SER A 242 41.29 30.14 -23.00
CA SER A 242 41.01 30.68 -21.67
C SER A 242 40.61 29.57 -20.70
N ARG A 243 41.07 29.71 -19.45
CA ARG A 243 40.85 28.75 -18.37
C ARG A 243 40.02 29.40 -17.28
N LYS A 244 38.78 28.93 -17.10
CA LYS A 244 37.81 29.48 -16.13
C LYS A 244 37.51 28.47 -15.03
N GLU A 245 37.68 28.87 -13.77
CA GLU A 245 37.26 28.04 -12.63
C GLU A 245 35.74 28.16 -12.37
N LEU A 246 35.09 27.01 -12.16
CA LEU A 246 33.67 26.93 -11.80
C LEU A 246 33.51 26.76 -10.29
N THR A 247 33.63 27.84 -9.52
CA THR A 247 33.54 27.74 -8.04
C THR A 247 32.17 27.25 -7.54
N LYS A 248 31.09 27.57 -8.25
CA LYS A 248 29.71 27.19 -7.89
C LYS A 248 28.86 27.02 -9.14
N ILE A 249 28.02 26.00 -9.12
CA ILE A 249 27.04 25.71 -10.18
C ILE A 249 25.63 25.66 -9.59
N LYS A 250 24.65 26.07 -10.37
CA LYS A 250 23.24 26.04 -10.05
C LYS A 250 22.50 25.29 -11.16
N TYR A 251 21.70 24.32 -10.78
CA TYR A 251 20.81 23.60 -11.68
C TYR A 251 19.37 24.06 -11.45
N VAL A 252 18.67 24.30 -12.55
CA VAL A 252 17.21 24.49 -12.59
C VAL A 252 16.62 23.26 -13.27
N ILE A 253 15.80 22.51 -12.55
CA ILE A 253 15.36 21.17 -12.95
C ILE A 253 13.84 21.12 -12.90
N THR A 254 13.23 20.52 -13.92
CA THR A 254 11.81 20.19 -13.93
C THR A 254 11.60 18.69 -13.78
N GLY A 255 10.73 18.28 -12.87
CA GLY A 255 10.31 16.89 -12.67
C GLY A 255 8.86 16.68 -13.06
N VAL A 256 8.62 15.76 -13.98
CA VAL A 256 7.27 15.36 -14.41
C VAL A 256 6.98 13.92 -14.01
N ARG A 257 5.73 13.64 -13.65
CA ARG A 257 5.25 12.31 -13.28
C ARG A 257 3.91 12.05 -13.92
N LYS A 258 3.55 10.78 -14.05
CA LYS A 258 2.18 10.37 -14.38
C LYS A 258 1.46 9.98 -13.10
N SER A 259 0.15 10.20 -13.09
CA SER A 259 -0.73 9.79 -12.01
C SER A 259 -1.95 9.06 -12.56
N MET A 260 -2.50 8.14 -11.78
CA MET A 260 -3.71 7.40 -12.11
C MET A 260 -4.55 7.26 -10.85
N ASN A 261 -5.84 7.54 -10.97
CA ASN A 261 -6.79 7.26 -9.89
C ASN A 261 -7.12 5.78 -9.89
N VAL A 262 -7.03 5.16 -8.73
CA VAL A 262 -7.47 3.80 -8.54
C VAL A 262 -8.95 3.83 -8.20
N GLU A 263 -9.75 3.18 -9.04
CA GLU A 263 -11.17 2.99 -8.76
C GLU A 263 -11.32 2.18 -7.46
N GLN A 264 -12.25 2.64 -6.62
CA GLN A 264 -12.52 2.01 -5.35
C GLN A 264 -13.95 1.48 -5.31
N THR A 265 -14.10 0.30 -4.73
CA THR A 265 -15.40 -0.20 -4.30
C THR A 265 -15.56 0.07 -2.81
N HIS A 266 -16.72 0.56 -2.42
CA HIS A 266 -17.03 0.86 -1.03
C HIS A 266 -18.05 -0.13 -0.48
N HIS A 267 -17.82 -0.55 0.76
CA HIS A 267 -18.65 -1.49 1.48
C HIS A 267 -18.88 -1.02 2.91
N VAL A 268 -19.96 -1.48 3.52
CA VAL A 268 -20.16 -1.41 4.97
C VAL A 268 -19.99 -2.82 5.54
N PHE A 269 -19.16 -2.94 6.57
CA PHE A 269 -18.97 -4.17 7.32
C PHE A 269 -18.94 -3.87 8.80
N ASN A 270 -19.90 -4.41 9.55
CA ASN A 270 -20.02 -4.17 10.99
C ASN A 270 -19.92 -2.66 11.32
N GLU A 271 -20.77 -1.87 10.65
CA GLU A 271 -20.89 -0.41 10.74
C GLU A 271 -19.66 0.39 10.24
N LYS A 272 -18.53 -0.27 10.00
CA LYS A 272 -17.31 0.35 9.47
C LYS A 272 -17.39 0.49 7.96
N MET A 273 -16.83 1.58 7.45
CA MET A 273 -16.62 1.77 6.02
C MET A 273 -15.39 1.00 5.60
N VAL A 274 -15.53 0.14 4.58
CA VAL A 274 -14.43 -0.59 3.97
C VAL A 274 -14.33 -0.17 2.51
N SER A 275 -13.25 0.49 2.13
CA SER A 275 -12.97 0.84 0.74
C SER A 275 -11.88 -0.08 0.22
N THR A 276 -12.08 -0.72 -0.92
CA THR A 276 -11.12 -1.61 -1.58
C THR A 276 -10.76 -1.06 -2.95
N GLY A 277 -9.52 -1.27 -3.39
CA GLY A 277 -9.06 -0.87 -4.71
C GLY A 277 -7.97 -1.80 -5.21
N ARG A 278 -7.82 -1.91 -6.54
CA ARG A 278 -6.80 -2.74 -7.18
C ARG A 278 -6.13 -1.97 -8.32
N HIS A 279 -4.80 -2.05 -8.37
CA HIS A 279 -4.01 -1.49 -9.45
C HIS A 279 -3.11 -2.58 -10.06
N PHE A 280 -3.00 -2.59 -11.38
CA PHE A 280 -2.10 -3.44 -12.14
C PHE A 280 -0.93 -2.58 -12.60
N ASP A 281 0.26 -2.92 -12.14
CA ASP A 281 1.48 -2.19 -12.43
C ASP A 281 2.13 -2.72 -13.72
N ALA A 282 2.98 -1.91 -14.35
CA ALA A 282 3.61 -2.22 -15.63
C ALA A 282 4.57 -3.41 -15.55
N ASP A 283 5.07 -3.74 -14.36
CA ASP A 283 5.92 -4.92 -14.10
C ASP A 283 5.13 -6.23 -13.93
N GLY A 284 3.80 -6.20 -14.16
CA GLY A 284 2.91 -7.34 -13.97
C GLY A 284 2.54 -7.63 -12.52
N SER A 285 2.93 -6.76 -11.58
CA SER A 285 2.48 -6.88 -10.20
C SER A 285 1.10 -6.26 -9.99
N VAL A 286 0.38 -6.79 -9.01
CA VAL A 286 -0.92 -6.30 -8.57
C VAL A 286 -0.74 -5.68 -7.20
N ILE A 287 -1.29 -4.48 -7.02
CA ILE A 287 -1.37 -3.80 -5.74
C ILE A 287 -2.82 -3.74 -5.31
N ASP A 288 -3.15 -4.44 -4.23
CA ASP A 288 -4.45 -4.36 -3.58
C ASP A 288 -4.39 -3.39 -2.40
N PHE A 289 -5.38 -2.50 -2.32
CA PHE A 289 -5.53 -1.52 -1.25
C PHE A 289 -6.83 -1.78 -0.52
N ASN A 290 -6.81 -1.58 0.80
CA ASN A 290 -8.04 -1.48 1.57
C ASN A 290 -7.90 -0.44 2.68
N VAL A 291 -8.99 0.26 2.94
CA VAL A 291 -9.10 1.30 3.97
C VAL A 291 -10.32 0.98 4.82
N VAL A 292 -10.13 0.82 6.13
CA VAL A 292 -11.19 0.62 7.10
C VAL A 292 -11.33 1.88 7.94
N GLN A 293 -12.53 2.47 7.93
CA GLN A 293 -12.84 3.64 8.74
C GLN A 293 -13.88 3.29 9.79
N ASP A 294 -13.57 3.64 11.03
CA ASP A 294 -14.46 3.46 12.15
C ASP A 294 -15.21 4.78 12.43
N PRO A 295 -16.55 4.81 12.29
CA PRO A 295 -17.32 6.03 12.42
C PRO A 295 -17.38 6.55 13.86
N ASP A 296 -17.16 5.70 14.86
CA ASP A 296 -17.28 6.07 16.28
C ASP A 296 -15.97 6.66 16.80
N THR A 297 -14.87 5.96 16.54
CA THR A 297 -13.51 6.37 16.97
C THR A 297 -12.87 7.38 16.03
N LYS A 298 -13.44 7.56 14.83
CA LYS A 298 -12.88 8.34 13.72
C LYS A 298 -11.50 7.85 13.24
N LYS A 299 -11.07 6.66 13.66
CA LYS A 299 -9.83 6.05 13.21
C LYS A 299 -9.94 5.59 11.76
N ILE A 300 -8.83 5.74 11.04
CA ILE A 300 -8.66 5.27 9.67
C ILE A 300 -7.47 4.32 9.68
N HIS A 301 -7.72 3.09 9.26
CA HIS A 301 -6.69 2.10 9.01
C HIS A 301 -6.57 1.89 7.51
N ALA A 302 -5.36 1.91 6.99
CA ALA A 302 -5.10 1.70 5.57
C ALA A 302 -4.01 0.65 5.41
N ARG A 303 -4.22 -0.28 4.48
CA ARG A 303 -3.26 -1.31 4.13
C ARG A 303 -3.18 -1.49 2.63
N TRP A 304 -1.99 -1.78 2.16
CA TRP A 304 -1.77 -2.22 0.79
C TRP A 304 -0.81 -3.42 0.76
N ALA A 305 -0.91 -4.21 -0.30
CA ALA A 305 -0.03 -5.33 -0.56
C ALA A 305 0.27 -5.42 -2.06
N ARG A 306 1.55 -5.56 -2.40
CA ARG A 306 2.01 -5.81 -3.78
C ARG A 306 2.31 -7.29 -3.93
N ARG A 307 1.74 -7.92 -4.96
CA ARG A 307 1.94 -9.33 -5.29
C ARG A 307 2.33 -9.44 -6.77
N LYS A 308 3.31 -10.28 -7.11
CA LYS A 308 3.49 -10.68 -8.51
C LYS A 308 2.41 -11.69 -8.85
N GLU A 309 1.72 -11.51 -9.97
CA GLU A 309 0.77 -12.52 -10.43
C GLU A 309 1.55 -13.82 -10.65
N SER A 310 1.20 -14.89 -9.93
CA SER A 310 1.86 -16.18 -10.14
C SER A 310 1.48 -16.67 -11.53
N THR A 311 2.47 -16.94 -12.37
CA THR A 311 2.28 -17.58 -13.69
C THR A 311 1.79 -19.03 -13.60
N ASP A 312 1.45 -19.54 -12.41
CA ASP A 312 1.06 -20.93 -12.16
C ASP A 312 -0.44 -21.18 -12.34
N ASN A 313 -1.00 -20.72 -13.46
CA ASN A 313 -2.26 -21.23 -14.00
C ASN A 313 -2.13 -21.31 -15.53
N ALA A 314 -1.30 -22.25 -15.98
CA ALA A 314 -1.31 -22.80 -17.34
C ALA A 314 -1.45 -24.32 -17.23
#